data_AF-A0A2W5SXN9-F1
#
_entry.id   AF-A0A2W5SXN9-F1
#
_cell.length_a   1.000
_cell.length_b   1.000
_cell.length_c   1.000
_cell.angle_alpha   90.00
_cell.angle_beta   90.00
_cell.angle_gamma   90.00
#
_symmetry.space_group_name_H-M   'P 1'
#
loop_
_entity.id
_entity.type
_entity.pdbx_description
1 polymer ?
#
loop_
_entity_poly.entity_id
_entity_poly.type
_entity_poly.pdbx_seq_one_letter_code
_entity_poly.pdbx_strand_id
1 'polypeptide(L)'
;MLGALLAVSLAQAAPTMSAALLSPSGDSVLMQDDGYDARPDRFVKAFCGAHATTVKFKSKRPDSDDAPSNWTQRNFDKLPGSVFTLGTRVPVDEDAPYCVLMTEAAAKDVTAVAVKNETKDCDADTKTRLAKVSKVKLARCKQVATFDGGALYFLDSARKKKVKPVVRFVALVGEDAIVKEIKASSSEQPSCWRVDDGCEFEPDFYRPLVVLKQGSELGVVILWAGAEGNNLLIDQTSNRRFKEVNLGSFYNSP
;
A
#
# COMPACT_ATOMS: atom_id res chain seq x y z
N MET A 1 -18.92 27.24 -42.06
CA MET A 1 -18.91 27.29 -40.58
C MET A 1 -18.56 25.90 -40.07
N LEU A 2 -17.28 25.62 -39.80
CA LEU A 2 -16.85 24.39 -39.13
C LEU A 2 -16.69 24.71 -37.64
N GLY A 3 -17.53 24.12 -36.80
CA GLY A 3 -17.40 24.17 -35.36
C GLY A 3 -16.27 23.24 -34.91
N ALA A 4 -15.19 23.82 -34.38
CA ALA A 4 -14.16 23.07 -33.69
C ALA A 4 -14.70 22.64 -32.32
N LEU A 5 -14.90 21.33 -32.13
CA LEU A 5 -15.04 20.75 -30.79
C LEU A 5 -13.69 20.87 -30.07
N LEU A 6 -13.62 21.78 -29.09
CA LEU A 6 -12.59 21.77 -28.06
C LEU A 6 -12.77 20.52 -27.20
N ALA A 7 -11.96 19.49 -27.46
CA ALA A 7 -11.73 18.42 -26.50
C ALA A 7 -10.89 19.00 -25.36
N VAL A 8 -11.54 19.47 -24.30
CA VAL A 8 -10.86 19.75 -23.04
C VAL A 8 -10.45 18.40 -22.45
N SER A 9 -9.19 18.04 -22.64
CA SER A 9 -8.55 16.98 -21.86
C SER A 9 -8.57 17.41 -20.40
N LEU A 10 -9.35 16.72 -19.58
CA LEU A 10 -9.24 16.80 -18.13
C LEU A 10 -7.88 16.20 -17.78
N ALA A 11 -6.84 17.04 -17.67
CA ALA A 11 -5.55 16.63 -17.15
C ALA A 11 -5.79 16.02 -15.77
N GLN A 12 -5.58 14.71 -15.65
CA GLN A 12 -5.66 14.01 -14.39
C GLN A 12 -4.62 14.62 -13.44
N ALA A 13 -5.03 15.00 -12.24
CA ALA A 13 -4.12 15.60 -11.27
C ALA A 13 -2.95 14.65 -11.01
N ALA A 14 -1.73 15.15 -11.16
CA ALA A 14 -0.53 14.32 -11.07
C ALA A 14 -0.40 13.73 -9.65
N PRO A 15 -0.02 12.44 -9.50
CA PRO A 15 -0.07 11.74 -8.21
C PRO A 15 0.85 12.40 -7.17
N THR A 16 0.42 12.58 -5.92
CA THR A 16 1.27 13.19 -4.88
C THR A 16 2.16 12.20 -4.14
N MET A 17 1.94 10.90 -4.38
CA MET A 17 2.71 9.79 -3.84
C MET A 17 2.90 8.72 -4.92
N SER A 18 3.98 7.93 -4.82
CA SER A 18 4.23 6.81 -5.74
C SER A 18 5.03 5.71 -5.04
N ALA A 19 4.90 4.47 -5.52
CA ALA A 19 5.72 3.36 -5.06
C ALA A 19 7.09 3.36 -5.75
N ALA A 20 8.12 2.98 -5.00
CA ALA A 20 9.45 2.77 -5.56
C ALA A 20 10.10 1.52 -4.97
N LEU A 21 10.89 0.84 -5.79
CA LEU A 21 11.74 -0.28 -5.40
C LEU A 21 13.06 0.26 -4.83
N LEU A 22 13.54 -0.29 -3.73
CA LEU A 22 14.82 0.05 -3.11
C LEU A 22 15.96 -0.73 -3.79
N SER A 23 17.07 -0.04 -4.09
CA SER A 23 18.29 -0.66 -4.61
C SER A 23 18.93 -1.63 -3.60
N PRO A 24 19.68 -2.66 -4.05
CA PRO A 24 20.40 -3.58 -3.15
C PRO A 24 21.38 -2.89 -2.19
N SER A 25 21.91 -1.72 -2.57
CA SER A 25 22.83 -0.93 -1.74
C SER A 25 22.12 -0.04 -0.73
N GLY A 26 20.80 0.12 -0.84
CA GLY A 26 19.99 0.99 0.00
C GLY A 26 20.25 2.48 -0.20
N ASP A 27 20.91 2.91 -1.28
CA ASP A 27 21.25 4.33 -1.53
C ASP A 27 20.40 5.00 -2.61
N SER A 28 19.61 4.21 -3.33
CA SER A 28 18.80 4.65 -4.46
C SER A 28 17.47 3.92 -4.49
N VAL A 29 16.46 4.53 -5.11
CA VAL A 29 15.16 3.92 -5.39
C VAL A 29 14.75 4.10 -6.85
N LEU A 30 13.93 3.18 -7.36
CA LEU A 30 13.43 3.17 -8.73
C LEU A 30 11.90 3.21 -8.70
N MET A 31 11.34 4.28 -9.23
CA MET A 31 9.90 4.42 -9.46
C MET A 31 9.57 3.91 -10.86
N GLN A 32 8.56 3.05 -10.98
CA GLN A 32 8.08 2.59 -12.28
C GLN A 32 7.57 3.78 -13.10
N ASP A 33 7.90 3.78 -14.39
CA ASP A 33 7.30 4.71 -15.33
C ASP A 33 6.03 4.08 -15.89
N ASP A 34 4.90 4.45 -15.30
CA ASP A 34 3.56 4.01 -15.72
C ASP A 34 2.94 4.94 -16.78
N GLY A 35 3.74 5.88 -17.31
CA GLY A 35 3.30 6.86 -18.30
C GLY A 35 2.49 8.03 -17.72
N TYR A 36 2.27 8.08 -16.40
CA TYR A 36 1.45 9.12 -15.77
C TYR A 36 2.27 10.29 -15.18
N ASP A 37 3.58 10.13 -14.97
CA ASP A 37 4.40 11.17 -14.34
C ASP A 37 5.49 11.76 -15.24
N ALA A 38 5.15 12.84 -15.92
CA ALA A 38 6.09 13.64 -16.70
C ALA A 38 7.08 14.46 -15.85
N ARG A 39 6.94 14.47 -14.51
CA ARG A 39 7.68 15.33 -13.58
C ARG A 39 8.17 14.55 -12.35
N PRO A 40 9.03 13.53 -12.52
CA PRO A 40 9.54 12.74 -11.39
C PRO A 40 10.34 13.60 -10.38
N ASP A 41 10.90 14.73 -10.80
CA ASP A 41 11.65 15.68 -9.97
C ASP A 41 10.85 16.31 -8.82
N ARG A 42 9.52 16.20 -8.83
CA ARG A 42 8.64 16.73 -7.77
C ARG A 42 8.63 15.90 -6.48
N PHE A 43 9.07 14.64 -6.53
CA PHE A 43 9.22 13.82 -5.34
C PHE A 43 10.51 14.20 -4.61
N VAL A 44 10.39 14.45 -3.31
CA VAL A 44 11.46 15.03 -2.48
C VAL A 44 11.70 14.27 -1.18
N LYS A 45 10.77 13.38 -0.80
CA LYS A 45 10.90 12.48 0.35
C LYS A 45 10.64 11.04 -0.05
N ALA A 46 11.32 10.11 0.62
CA ALA A 46 11.04 8.69 0.60
C ALA A 46 10.82 8.18 2.02
N PHE A 47 9.84 7.28 2.15
CA PHE A 47 9.57 6.50 3.36
C PHE A 47 9.74 5.02 3.03
N CYS A 48 10.80 4.41 3.56
CA CYS A 48 11.14 3.01 3.38
C CYS A 48 10.98 2.31 4.73
N GLY A 49 9.82 1.71 4.98
CA GLY A 49 9.40 1.37 6.34
C GLY A 49 9.36 2.63 7.22
N ALA A 50 9.88 2.56 8.44
CA ALA A 50 9.97 3.70 9.36
C ALA A 50 11.09 4.70 9.01
N HIS A 51 11.96 4.40 8.04
CA HIS A 51 13.06 5.28 7.66
C HIS A 51 12.59 6.35 6.68
N ALA A 52 12.69 7.61 7.08
CA ALA A 52 12.38 8.76 6.25
C ALA A 52 13.68 9.43 5.78
N THR A 53 13.77 9.74 4.49
CA THR A 53 14.94 10.44 3.91
C THR A 53 14.51 11.39 2.80
N THR A 54 15.35 12.38 2.50
CA THR A 54 15.21 13.15 1.26
C THR A 54 15.56 12.29 0.05
N VAL A 55 14.99 12.64 -1.10
CA VAL A 55 15.36 12.07 -2.38
C VAL A 55 15.66 13.14 -3.41
N LYS A 56 16.47 12.80 -4.40
CA LYS A 56 16.75 13.64 -5.56
C LYS A 56 16.66 12.81 -6.81
N PHE A 57 15.87 13.28 -7.78
CA PHE A 57 15.82 12.67 -9.11
C PHE A 57 17.23 12.68 -9.73
N LYS A 58 17.67 11.51 -10.19
CA LYS A 58 18.99 11.30 -10.79
C LYS A 58 18.88 11.19 -12.31
N SER A 59 18.02 10.29 -12.78
CA SER A 59 17.91 9.98 -14.21
C SER A 59 16.64 9.19 -14.51
N LYS A 60 16.22 9.22 -15.77
CA LYS A 60 15.23 8.29 -16.31
C LYS A 60 15.96 7.20 -17.09
N ARG A 61 15.66 5.93 -16.80
CA ARG A 61 16.09 4.77 -17.58
C ARG A 61 15.00 4.44 -18.59
N PRO A 62 15.32 4.39 -19.90
CA PRO A 62 14.34 4.08 -20.92
C PRO A 62 13.86 2.64 -20.77
N ASP A 63 12.68 2.38 -21.30
CA ASP A 63 12.22 1.01 -21.52
C ASP A 63 13.08 0.33 -22.58
N SER A 64 13.20 -1.00 -22.49
CA SER A 64 13.96 -1.81 -23.46
C SER A 64 13.38 -3.21 -23.55
N ASP A 65 13.38 -3.79 -24.74
CA ASP A 65 12.87 -5.15 -24.97
C ASP A 65 13.64 -6.23 -24.16
N ASP A 66 14.88 -5.93 -23.76
CA ASP A 66 15.73 -6.80 -22.93
C ASP A 66 15.52 -6.61 -21.42
N ALA A 67 14.63 -5.70 -21.01
CA ALA A 67 14.38 -5.44 -19.60
C ALA A 67 13.68 -6.65 -18.96
N PRO A 68 14.14 -7.10 -17.78
CA PRO A 68 13.48 -8.19 -17.08
C PRO A 68 12.07 -7.76 -16.68
N SER A 69 11.09 -8.63 -16.91
CA SER A 69 9.71 -8.41 -16.44
C SER A 69 9.60 -8.44 -14.92
N ASN A 70 10.49 -9.15 -14.23
CA ASN A 70 10.47 -9.30 -12.78
C ASN A 70 11.04 -8.07 -12.06
N TRP A 71 10.15 -7.28 -11.44
CA TRP A 71 10.44 -6.10 -10.63
C TRP A 71 10.92 -6.46 -9.23
N THR A 72 12.13 -7.02 -9.17
CA THR A 72 12.80 -7.39 -7.91
C THR A 72 14.05 -6.55 -7.69
N GLN A 73 14.45 -6.41 -6.43
CA GLN A 73 15.67 -5.68 -6.06
C GLN A 73 16.92 -6.22 -6.78
N ARG A 74 16.98 -7.53 -7.08
CA ARG A 74 18.07 -8.16 -7.86
C ARG A 74 18.18 -7.65 -9.30
N ASN A 75 17.06 -7.22 -9.87
CA ASN A 75 17.00 -6.68 -11.24
C ASN A 75 17.10 -5.15 -11.28
N PHE A 76 17.26 -4.48 -10.14
CA PHE A 76 17.17 -3.02 -10.00
C PHE A 76 17.90 -2.25 -11.10
N ASP A 77 19.14 -2.60 -11.45
CA ASP A 77 19.94 -1.88 -12.44
C ASP A 77 19.52 -2.09 -13.89
N LYS A 78 18.72 -3.12 -14.16
CA LYS A 78 18.20 -3.47 -15.49
C LYS A 78 16.76 -3.01 -15.69
N LEU A 79 16.06 -2.63 -14.63
CA LEU A 79 14.68 -2.20 -14.70
C LEU A 79 14.58 -0.76 -15.23
N PRO A 80 13.59 -0.48 -16.12
CA PRO A 80 13.32 0.86 -16.60
C PRO A 80 12.64 1.71 -15.53
N GLY A 81 12.62 3.03 -15.71
CA GLY A 81 11.90 3.94 -14.82
C GLY A 81 12.74 5.11 -14.29
N SER A 82 12.18 5.82 -13.31
CA SER A 82 12.80 7.01 -12.73
C SER A 82 13.65 6.64 -11.52
N VAL A 83 14.94 6.94 -11.59
CA VAL A 83 15.91 6.65 -10.52
C VAL A 83 16.09 7.89 -9.65
N PHE A 84 16.05 7.66 -8.33
CA PHE A 84 16.31 8.67 -7.33
C PHE A 84 17.45 8.25 -6.43
N THR A 85 18.29 9.20 -6.03
CA THR A 85 19.28 9.01 -4.97
C THR A 85 18.66 9.37 -3.62
N LEU A 86 18.91 8.56 -2.61
CA LEU A 86 18.50 8.79 -1.23
C LEU A 86 19.54 9.65 -0.52
N GLY A 87 19.08 10.62 0.28
CA GLY A 87 19.96 11.47 1.09
C GLY A 87 20.69 10.72 2.20
N THR A 88 20.16 9.57 2.63
CA THR A 88 20.80 8.66 3.59
C THR A 88 20.59 7.22 3.12
N ARG A 89 21.58 6.36 3.39
CA ARG A 89 21.43 4.92 3.13
C ARG A 89 20.37 4.33 4.04
N VAL A 90 19.48 3.53 3.46
CA VAL A 90 18.40 2.83 4.12
C VAL A 90 18.77 1.36 4.31
N PRO A 91 18.48 0.74 5.47
CA PRO A 91 18.59 -0.70 5.64
C PRO A 91 17.72 -1.46 4.64
N VAL A 92 18.28 -2.49 4.02
CA VAL A 92 17.57 -3.31 3.05
C VAL A 92 16.84 -4.45 3.76
N ASP A 93 15.52 -4.55 3.54
CA ASP A 93 14.70 -5.73 3.82
C ASP A 93 14.38 -6.39 2.48
N GLU A 94 14.97 -7.57 2.23
CA GLU A 94 14.80 -8.29 0.95
C GLU A 94 13.35 -8.74 0.72
N ASP A 95 12.57 -8.93 1.79
CA ASP A 95 11.17 -9.35 1.72
C ASP A 95 10.22 -8.15 1.53
N ALA A 96 10.70 -6.92 1.76
CA ALA A 96 9.94 -5.70 1.56
C ALA A 96 10.82 -4.52 1.09
N PRO A 97 11.49 -4.61 -0.08
CA PRO A 97 12.40 -3.59 -0.58
C PRO A 97 11.62 -2.44 -1.23
N TYR A 98 10.59 -1.92 -0.56
CA TYR A 98 9.67 -0.94 -1.12
C TYR A 98 9.66 0.35 -0.31
N CYS A 99 9.56 1.46 -1.02
CA CYS A 99 9.47 2.80 -0.45
C CYS A 99 8.28 3.55 -1.05
N VAL A 100 7.76 4.51 -0.30
CA VAL A 100 6.79 5.49 -0.80
C VAL A 100 7.51 6.81 -1.05
N LEU A 101 7.48 7.27 -2.30
CA LEU A 101 7.90 8.60 -2.69
C LEU A 101 6.78 9.60 -2.45
N MET A 102 7.12 10.79 -1.95
CA MET A 102 6.15 11.85 -1.68
C MET A 102 6.65 13.21 -2.18
N THR A 103 5.71 14.03 -2.66
CA THR A 103 5.96 15.45 -2.91
C THR A 103 6.10 16.21 -1.59
N GLU A 104 6.63 17.43 -1.63
CA GLU A 104 6.78 18.28 -0.44
C GLU A 104 5.44 18.46 0.30
N ALA A 105 4.37 18.73 -0.45
CA ALA A 105 3.04 18.93 0.12
C ALA A 105 2.48 17.68 0.79
N ALA A 106 2.71 16.49 0.21
CA ALA A 106 2.25 15.23 0.77
C ALA A 106 3.08 14.78 1.99
N ALA A 107 4.37 15.09 2.00
CA ALA A 107 5.26 14.70 3.10
C ALA A 107 5.26 15.67 4.28
N LYS A 108 4.62 16.84 4.14
CA LYS A 108 4.62 17.88 5.16
C LYS A 108 4.05 17.34 6.48
N ASP A 109 4.82 17.46 7.56
CA ASP A 109 4.46 17.02 8.91
C ASP A 109 4.12 15.52 9.03
N VAL A 110 4.53 14.71 8.05
CA VAL A 110 4.36 13.24 8.08
C VAL A 110 5.44 12.62 8.96
N THR A 111 5.01 11.81 9.93
CA THR A 111 5.88 10.97 10.76
C THR A 111 5.67 9.51 10.43
N ALA A 112 6.76 8.78 10.21
CA ALA A 112 6.73 7.33 10.00
C ALA A 112 6.85 6.59 11.33
N VAL A 113 5.96 5.63 11.55
CA VAL A 113 5.89 4.80 12.75
C VAL A 113 6.10 3.35 12.35
N ALA A 114 7.10 2.73 12.96
CA ALA A 114 7.41 1.32 12.74
C ALA A 114 6.21 0.44 13.12
N VAL A 115 5.98 -0.57 12.29
CA VAL A 115 5.01 -1.63 12.53
C VAL A 115 5.75 -2.90 12.91
N LYS A 116 5.21 -3.62 13.88
CA LYS A 116 5.61 -4.98 14.21
C LYS A 116 4.52 -5.92 13.71
N ASN A 117 4.83 -6.66 12.65
CA ASN A 117 3.93 -7.66 12.09
C ASN A 117 3.86 -8.88 13.03
N GLU A 118 2.64 -9.30 13.34
CA GLU A 118 2.34 -10.46 14.17
C GLU A 118 0.90 -10.89 13.88
N THR A 119 0.74 -12.05 13.23
CA THR A 119 -0.58 -12.64 12.97
C THR A 119 -1.00 -13.50 14.15
N LYS A 120 -2.04 -13.07 14.87
CA LYS A 120 -2.64 -13.86 15.96
C LYS A 120 -4.14 -13.62 16.09
N ASP A 121 -4.83 -14.56 16.72
CA ASP A 121 -6.23 -14.35 17.08
C ASP A 121 -6.37 -13.18 18.06
N CYS A 122 -7.43 -12.40 17.86
CA CYS A 122 -7.82 -11.38 18.83
C CYS A 122 -8.18 -12.02 20.17
N ASP A 123 -7.82 -11.38 21.27
CA ASP A 123 -8.39 -11.70 22.57
C ASP A 123 -9.91 -11.45 22.59
N ALA A 124 -10.59 -11.98 23.62
CA ALA A 124 -12.05 -11.95 23.72
C ALA A 124 -12.62 -10.52 23.81
N ASP A 125 -11.92 -9.62 24.51
CA ASP A 125 -12.36 -8.24 24.74
C ASP A 125 -12.23 -7.43 23.46
N THR A 126 -11.08 -7.52 22.78
CA THR A 126 -10.82 -6.94 21.47
C THR A 126 -11.83 -7.45 20.45
N LYS A 127 -12.07 -8.76 20.38
CA LYS A 127 -13.07 -9.34 19.46
C LYS A 127 -14.47 -8.79 19.72
N THR A 128 -14.87 -8.67 20.99
CA THR A 128 -16.18 -8.12 21.39
C THR A 128 -16.30 -6.64 21.02
N ARG A 129 -15.26 -5.85 21.30
CA ARG A 129 -15.18 -4.44 20.95
C ARG A 129 -15.28 -4.24 19.43
N LEU A 130 -14.49 -4.98 18.66
CA LEU A 130 -14.45 -4.85 17.20
C LEU A 130 -15.74 -5.35 16.53
N ALA A 131 -16.41 -6.35 17.09
CA ALA A 131 -17.75 -6.76 16.67
C ALA A 131 -18.78 -5.64 16.85
N LYS A 132 -18.73 -4.92 18.00
CA LYS A 132 -19.62 -3.79 18.29
C LYS A 132 -19.40 -2.62 17.34
N VAL A 133 -18.14 -2.19 17.15
CA VAL A 133 -17.80 -1.09 16.24
C VAL A 133 -18.20 -1.43 14.81
N SER A 134 -17.89 -2.66 14.36
CA SER A 134 -18.16 -3.10 12.99
C SER A 134 -19.62 -3.47 12.74
N LYS A 135 -20.46 -3.51 13.80
CA LYS A 135 -21.89 -3.90 13.76
C LYS A 135 -22.12 -5.24 13.07
N VAL A 136 -21.21 -6.21 13.25
CA VAL A 136 -21.30 -7.54 12.65
C VAL A 136 -20.93 -8.63 13.64
N LYS A 137 -21.52 -9.82 13.44
CA LYS A 137 -21.07 -11.04 14.12
C LYS A 137 -19.79 -11.55 13.43
N LEU A 138 -18.68 -11.51 14.15
CA LEU A 138 -17.38 -11.93 13.65
C LEU A 138 -17.24 -13.46 13.70
N ALA A 139 -16.87 -14.06 12.57
CA ALA A 139 -16.41 -15.44 12.52
C ALA A 139 -14.92 -15.50 12.92
N ARG A 140 -14.09 -14.64 12.30
CA ARG A 140 -12.65 -14.55 12.58
C ARG A 140 -12.26 -13.12 12.91
N CYS A 141 -11.26 -12.98 13.78
CA CYS A 141 -10.65 -11.72 14.16
C CYS A 141 -9.16 -12.00 14.32
N LYS A 142 -8.35 -11.41 13.45
CA LYS A 142 -6.89 -11.55 13.46
C LYS A 142 -6.27 -10.19 13.68
N GLN A 143 -5.43 -10.06 14.70
CA GLN A 143 -4.45 -8.99 14.75
C GLN A 143 -3.35 -9.33 13.74
N VAL A 144 -2.90 -8.35 12.96
CA VAL A 144 -1.82 -8.55 11.97
C VAL A 144 -0.60 -7.68 12.24
N ALA A 145 -0.77 -6.56 12.93
CA ALA A 145 0.36 -5.74 13.33
C ALA A 145 0.06 -4.89 14.55
N THR A 146 1.12 -4.44 15.21
CA THR A 146 1.10 -3.40 16.25
C THR A 146 2.01 -2.25 15.84
N PHE A 147 1.73 -1.06 16.35
CA PHE A 147 2.55 0.12 16.15
C PHE A 147 2.42 1.03 17.38
N ASP A 148 3.32 2.00 17.51
CA ASP A 148 3.22 2.96 18.61
C ASP A 148 1.90 3.75 18.54
N GLY A 149 1.05 3.57 19.55
CA GLY A 149 -0.28 4.15 19.63
C GLY A 149 -1.43 3.29 19.08
N GLY A 150 -1.20 2.06 18.60
CA GLY A 150 -2.31 1.24 18.13
C GLY A 150 -1.99 -0.15 17.59
N ALA A 151 -3.00 -0.77 17.00
CA ALA A 151 -2.90 -2.09 16.37
C ALA A 151 -3.79 -2.20 15.12
N LEU A 152 -3.42 -3.12 14.22
CA LEU A 152 -4.09 -3.38 12.96
C LEU A 152 -4.72 -4.78 12.97
N TYR A 153 -5.94 -4.89 12.45
CA TYR A 153 -6.74 -6.10 12.49
C TYR A 153 -7.44 -6.38 11.15
N PHE A 154 -7.63 -7.66 10.86
CA PHE A 154 -8.60 -8.13 9.88
C PHE A 154 -9.76 -8.86 10.56
N LEU A 155 -10.98 -8.51 10.16
CA LEU A 155 -12.21 -9.08 10.68
C LEU A 155 -12.99 -9.73 9.55
N ASP A 156 -13.35 -11.00 9.74
CA ASP A 156 -14.20 -11.74 8.81
C ASP A 156 -15.56 -11.95 9.47
N SER A 157 -16.63 -11.59 8.76
CA SER A 157 -18.00 -11.81 9.22
C SER A 157 -18.48 -13.22 8.92
N ALA A 158 -19.33 -13.78 9.79
CA ALA A 158 -19.97 -15.05 9.50
C ALA A 158 -20.75 -14.99 8.17
N ARG A 159 -20.39 -15.86 7.22
CA ARG A 159 -20.99 -15.87 5.88
C ARG A 159 -22.48 -16.19 5.96
N LYS A 160 -23.28 -15.39 5.26
CA LYS A 160 -24.65 -15.76 4.89
C LYS A 160 -24.62 -16.27 3.46
N LYS A 161 -25.35 -17.36 3.17
CA LYS A 161 -25.47 -17.88 1.80
C LYS A 161 -25.91 -16.76 0.84
N LYS A 162 -25.29 -16.67 -0.34
CA LYS A 162 -25.60 -15.71 -1.42
C LYS A 162 -25.31 -14.23 -1.10
N VAL A 163 -24.51 -13.91 -0.08
CA VAL A 163 -24.03 -12.55 0.20
C VAL A 163 -22.53 -12.50 -0.09
N LYS A 164 -22.10 -11.47 -0.85
CA LYS A 164 -20.66 -11.25 -1.10
C LYS A 164 -19.91 -11.16 0.23
N PRO A 165 -18.83 -11.95 0.42
CA PRO A 165 -18.07 -11.87 1.65
C PRO A 165 -17.38 -10.51 1.77
N VAL A 166 -17.29 -10.01 3.00
CA VAL A 166 -16.68 -8.71 3.33
C VAL A 166 -15.70 -8.92 4.46
N VAL A 167 -14.46 -8.59 4.19
CA VAL A 167 -13.40 -8.49 5.20
C VAL A 167 -13.31 -7.04 5.63
N ARG A 168 -13.01 -6.79 6.89
CA ARG A 168 -12.78 -5.45 7.41
C ARG A 168 -11.35 -5.31 7.85
N PHE A 169 -10.65 -4.34 7.29
CA PHE A 169 -9.38 -3.89 7.81
C PHE A 169 -9.65 -2.79 8.84
N VAL A 170 -9.08 -2.92 10.04
CA VAL A 170 -9.34 -2.02 11.16
C VAL A 170 -8.04 -1.54 11.76
N ALA A 171 -7.91 -0.22 11.91
CA ALA A 171 -6.93 0.37 12.81
C ALA A 171 -7.60 0.74 14.13
N LEU A 172 -7.05 0.22 15.23
CA LEU A 172 -7.46 0.55 16.59
C LEU A 172 -6.42 1.49 17.20
N VAL A 173 -6.82 2.73 17.50
CA VAL A 173 -5.95 3.79 18.05
C VAL A 173 -6.61 4.30 19.32
N GLY A 174 -6.08 3.91 20.48
CA GLY A 174 -6.73 4.16 21.77
C GLY A 174 -8.16 3.60 21.81
N GLU A 175 -9.16 4.49 21.98
CA GLU A 175 -10.58 4.13 21.96
C GLU A 175 -11.21 4.13 20.56
N ASP A 176 -10.54 4.73 19.58
CA ASP A 176 -11.06 4.88 18.24
C ASP A 176 -10.76 3.66 17.37
N ALA A 177 -11.75 3.26 16.58
CA ALA A 177 -11.60 2.24 15.56
C ALA A 177 -11.95 2.83 14.19
N ILE A 178 -11.03 2.70 13.24
CA ILE A 178 -11.19 3.17 11.87
C ILE A 178 -11.30 1.94 10.99
N VAL A 179 -12.41 1.84 10.25
CA VAL A 179 -12.79 0.61 9.54
C VAL A 179 -12.82 0.84 8.04
N LYS A 180 -12.16 -0.04 7.29
CA LYS A 180 -12.27 -0.19 5.84
C LYS A 180 -12.98 -1.50 5.54
N GLU A 181 -13.99 -1.46 4.68
CA GLU A 181 -14.56 -2.69 4.13
C GLU A 181 -13.85 -3.07 2.83
N ILE A 182 -13.31 -4.28 2.79
CA ILE A 182 -12.73 -4.91 1.61
C ILE A 182 -13.76 -5.90 1.09
N LYS A 183 -14.50 -5.47 0.07
CA LYS A 183 -15.58 -6.27 -0.53
C LYS A 183 -14.98 -7.21 -1.57
N ALA A 184 -15.42 -8.47 -1.55
CA ALA A 184 -15.07 -9.40 -2.60
C ALA A 184 -15.59 -8.94 -3.97
N SER A 185 -14.83 -9.23 -5.02
CA SER A 185 -15.22 -9.01 -6.42
C SER A 185 -16.44 -9.85 -6.80
N SER A 186 -16.49 -11.11 -6.32
CA SER A 186 -17.58 -12.06 -6.56
C SER A 186 -18.18 -12.60 -5.24
N SER A 187 -19.29 -13.33 -5.33
CA SER A 187 -19.84 -14.11 -4.22
C SER A 187 -19.60 -15.62 -4.35
N GLU A 188 -18.93 -16.05 -5.44
CA GLU A 188 -18.86 -17.45 -5.87
C GLU A 188 -17.44 -17.77 -6.35
N GLN A 189 -17.00 -19.01 -6.13
CA GLN A 189 -15.71 -19.48 -6.65
C GLN A 189 -15.71 -19.44 -8.19
N PRO A 190 -14.54 -19.15 -8.83
CA PRO A 190 -13.20 -19.38 -8.29
C PRO A 190 -12.50 -18.25 -7.51
N SER A 191 -13.05 -17.05 -7.31
CA SER A 191 -12.23 -15.97 -6.70
C SER A 191 -13.00 -15.05 -5.76
N CYS A 192 -12.49 -14.79 -4.55
CA CYS A 192 -12.92 -13.63 -3.78
C CYS A 192 -11.72 -12.95 -3.14
N TRP A 193 -11.32 -11.78 -3.67
CA TRP A 193 -10.14 -10.94 -3.35
C TRP A 193 -8.92 -11.21 -4.24
N ARG A 194 -8.50 -12.47 -4.40
CA ARG A 194 -7.48 -12.91 -5.35
C ARG A 194 -8.02 -14.00 -6.29
N VAL A 195 -7.32 -14.22 -7.40
CA VAL A 195 -7.65 -15.23 -8.42
C VAL A 195 -7.54 -16.67 -7.90
N ASP A 196 -6.76 -16.89 -6.86
CA ASP A 196 -6.30 -18.19 -6.36
C ASP A 196 -6.69 -18.48 -4.90
N ASP A 197 -7.40 -17.56 -4.23
CA ASP A 197 -7.66 -17.69 -2.79
C ASP A 197 -8.85 -18.57 -2.42
N GLY A 198 -9.59 -19.11 -3.40
CA GLY A 198 -10.76 -19.96 -3.13
C GLY A 198 -11.85 -19.25 -2.31
N CYS A 199 -11.88 -17.92 -2.33
CA CYS A 199 -12.67 -17.06 -1.46
C CYS A 199 -12.29 -17.12 0.03
N GLU A 200 -11.09 -17.52 0.39
CA GLU A 200 -10.57 -17.45 1.77
C GLU A 200 -9.57 -16.31 1.92
N PHE A 201 -9.93 -15.30 2.72
CA PHE A 201 -9.01 -14.22 3.02
C PHE A 201 -7.89 -14.72 3.93
N GLU A 202 -6.65 -14.66 3.43
CA GLU A 202 -5.43 -14.93 4.19
C GLU A 202 -4.78 -13.58 4.59
N PRO A 203 -4.84 -13.20 5.88
CA PRO A 203 -4.25 -11.95 6.36
C PRO A 203 -2.76 -11.81 6.06
N ASP A 204 -2.02 -12.92 5.98
CA ASP A 204 -0.57 -12.89 5.75
C ASP A 204 -0.19 -12.34 4.36
N PHE A 205 -1.12 -12.30 3.40
CA PHE A 205 -0.89 -11.63 2.11
C PHE A 205 -0.93 -10.10 2.21
N TYR A 206 -1.46 -9.54 3.30
CA TYR A 206 -1.50 -8.10 3.55
C TYR A 206 -0.49 -7.78 4.64
N ARG A 207 0.71 -7.35 4.24
CA ARG A 207 1.79 -7.03 5.17
C ARG A 207 1.92 -5.51 5.34
N PRO A 208 1.47 -4.94 6.48
CA PRO A 208 1.81 -3.56 6.83
C PRO A 208 3.33 -3.35 6.84
N LEU A 209 3.78 -2.28 6.17
CA LEU A 209 5.20 -1.89 6.13
C LEU A 209 5.51 -0.72 7.05
N VAL A 210 4.59 0.25 7.13
CA VAL A 210 4.73 1.43 7.99
C VAL A 210 3.37 2.09 8.20
N VAL A 211 3.23 2.74 9.36
CA VAL A 211 2.13 3.68 9.62
C VAL A 211 2.66 5.11 9.47
N LEU A 212 2.02 5.92 8.64
CA LEU A 212 2.30 7.32 8.45
C LEU A 212 1.28 8.15 9.23
N LYS A 213 1.74 9.06 10.10
CA LYS A 213 0.89 9.96 10.88
C LYS A 213 1.03 11.38 10.36
N GLN A 214 -0.09 12.08 10.15
CA GLN A 214 -0.12 13.49 9.80
C GLN A 214 -1.25 14.17 10.60
N GLY A 215 -0.91 14.82 11.71
CA GLY A 215 -1.92 15.31 12.66
C GLY A 215 -2.79 14.16 13.18
N SER A 216 -4.11 14.24 12.94
CA SER A 216 -5.07 13.19 13.29
C SER A 216 -5.27 12.13 12.20
N GLU A 217 -4.67 12.32 11.03
CA GLU A 217 -4.78 11.37 9.92
C GLU A 217 -3.74 10.25 10.02
N LEU A 218 -4.16 9.07 9.60
CA LEU A 218 -3.39 7.83 9.59
C LEU A 218 -3.30 7.32 8.15
N GLY A 219 -2.10 7.05 7.67
CA GLY A 219 -1.83 6.26 6.48
C GLY A 219 -1.25 4.91 6.88
N VAL A 220 -1.74 3.82 6.31
CA VAL A 220 -1.08 2.51 6.44
C VAL A 220 -0.55 2.10 5.09
N VAL A 221 0.77 1.98 4.95
CA VAL A 221 1.40 1.44 3.75
C VAL A 221 1.41 -0.07 3.86
N ILE A 222 0.85 -0.74 2.86
CA ILE A 222 0.63 -2.18 2.86
C ILE A 222 1.27 -2.76 1.60
N LEU A 223 2.08 -3.80 1.79
CA LEU A 223 2.48 -4.70 0.73
C LEU A 223 1.41 -5.78 0.60
N TRP A 224 0.66 -5.76 -0.50
CA TRP A 224 -0.30 -6.79 -0.82
C TRP A 224 0.32 -7.77 -1.81
N ALA A 225 0.68 -8.95 -1.31
CA ALA A 225 1.12 -10.04 -2.16
C ALA A 225 -0.06 -10.51 -3.02
N GLY A 226 0.13 -10.53 -4.34
CA GLY A 226 -0.75 -11.11 -5.35
C GLY A 226 -0.17 -12.42 -5.91
N ALA A 227 -0.82 -12.99 -6.91
CA ALA A 227 -0.35 -14.22 -7.56
C ALA A 227 0.81 -13.96 -8.54
N GLU A 228 0.80 -12.79 -9.19
CA GLU A 228 1.75 -12.43 -10.25
C GLU A 228 2.65 -11.24 -9.87
N GLY A 229 2.56 -10.78 -8.62
CA GLY A 229 3.04 -9.46 -8.29
C GLY A 229 2.83 -9.09 -6.84
N ASN A 230 3.54 -8.06 -6.41
CA ASN A 230 3.22 -7.31 -5.21
C ASN A 230 2.56 -5.99 -5.59
N ASN A 231 1.56 -5.56 -4.81
CA ASN A 231 1.02 -4.20 -4.90
C ASN A 231 1.42 -3.42 -3.66
N LEU A 232 1.90 -2.19 -3.86
CA LEU A 232 2.10 -1.27 -2.75
C LEU A 232 0.88 -0.36 -2.66
N LEU A 233 0.14 -0.51 -1.56
CA LEU A 233 -1.08 0.23 -1.29
C LEU A 233 -0.82 1.21 -0.16
N ILE A 234 -1.56 2.31 -0.15
CA ILE A 234 -1.71 3.13 1.05
C ILE A 234 -3.20 3.31 1.38
N ASP A 235 -3.55 2.95 2.60
CA ASP A 235 -4.86 3.23 3.18
C ASP A 235 -4.76 4.49 4.03
N GLN A 236 -5.23 5.62 3.49
CA GLN A 236 -5.19 6.91 4.17
C GLN A 236 -6.56 7.26 4.74
N THR A 237 -6.59 7.73 5.98
CA THR A 237 -7.83 8.20 6.57
C THR A 237 -8.18 9.58 6.06
N SER A 238 -9.39 9.75 5.54
CA SER A 238 -10.02 11.05 5.33
C SER A 238 -11.39 11.03 5.99
N ASN A 239 -11.70 12.00 6.83
CA ASN A 239 -12.96 12.06 7.59
C ASN A 239 -13.25 10.75 8.38
N ARG A 240 -12.22 10.20 9.04
CA ARG A 240 -12.28 8.93 9.81
C ARG A 240 -12.67 7.69 8.99
N ARG A 241 -12.40 7.68 7.68
CA ARG A 241 -12.55 6.51 6.82
C ARG A 241 -11.30 6.29 6.01
N PHE A 242 -10.88 5.04 5.87
CA PHE A 242 -9.81 4.72 4.95
C PHE A 242 -10.26 4.90 3.51
N LYS A 243 -9.40 5.56 2.73
CA LYS A 243 -9.41 5.59 1.28
C LYS A 243 -8.14 4.90 0.81
N GLU A 244 -8.31 3.84 0.03
CA GLU A 244 -7.20 3.15 -0.59
C GLU A 244 -6.69 3.96 -1.79
N VAL A 245 -5.37 4.02 -1.92
CA VAL A 245 -4.68 4.46 -3.12
C VAL A 245 -3.67 3.38 -3.46
N ASN A 246 -3.78 2.80 -4.66
CA ASN A 246 -2.72 1.96 -5.19
C ASN A 246 -1.57 2.88 -5.63
N LEU A 247 -0.39 2.66 -5.05
CA LEU A 247 0.81 3.46 -5.32
C LEU A 247 1.66 2.88 -6.45
N GLY A 248 1.50 1.59 -6.75
CA GLY A 248 2.23 0.88 -7.80
C GLY A 248 2.16 -0.64 -7.66
N SER A 249 2.40 -1.33 -8.77
CA SER A 249 2.37 -2.78 -8.89
C SER A 249 3.71 -3.29 -9.40
N PHE A 250 4.29 -4.28 -8.72
CA PHE A 250 5.59 -4.85 -9.04
C PHE A 250 5.40 -6.30 -9.47
N TYR A 251 5.47 -6.56 -10.77
CA TYR A 251 5.36 -7.92 -11.30
C TYR A 251 6.53 -8.79 -10.80
N ASN A 252 6.23 -9.96 -10.24
CA ASN A 252 7.24 -10.91 -9.79
C ASN A 252 6.71 -12.34 -9.90
N SER A 253 6.68 -12.88 -11.11
CA SER A 253 6.41 -14.31 -11.31
C SER A 253 7.69 -15.13 -11.10
N PRO A 254 7.59 -16.33 -10.49
CA PRO A 254 8.70 -17.30 -10.43
C PRO A 254 9.29 -17.63 -11.80
#